data_AF-A0A085LUT8-F1
#
_entry.id   AF-A0A085LUT8-F1
#
_cell.length_a   1.000
_cell.length_b   1.000
_cell.length_c   1.000
_cell.angle_alpha   90.00
_cell.angle_beta   90.00
_cell.angle_gamma   90.00
#
_symmetry.space_group_name_H-M   'P 1'
#
loop_
_entity.id
_entity.type
_entity.pdbx_description
1 polymer ?
#
loop_
_entity_poly.entity_id
_entity_poly.type
_entity_poly.pdbx_seq_one_letter_code
_entity_poly.pdbx_strand_id
1 'polypeptide(L)' 'MALGMRPKDSRRLNMSLYAMPVYDGPFLVLARSKKAVTILQRGRPVFISLDRVKPTFYTPPSTSKGATSVTFRSDVDIVR' A
#
# COMPACT_ATOMS: atom_id res chain seq x y z
N MET A 1 36.89 44.60 14.61
CA MET A 1 36.40 43.43 15.37
C MET A 1 35.28 42.79 14.56
N ALA A 2 35.45 41.53 14.16
CA ALA A 2 34.64 40.85 13.16
C ALA A 2 33.41 40.12 13.75
N LEU A 3 32.34 40.14 12.95
CA LEU A 3 31.14 39.30 12.86
C LEU A 3 30.64 38.47 14.06
N GLY A 4 29.35 38.66 14.36
CA GLY A 4 28.49 37.67 14.99
C GLY A 4 27.07 37.72 14.41
N MET A 5 26.92 37.44 13.10
CA MET A 5 25.62 37.25 12.46
C MET A 5 25.31 35.75 12.31
N ARG A 6 24.12 35.35 12.81
CA ARG A 6 23.31 34.13 12.56
C ARG A 6 23.53 32.89 13.46
N PRO A 7 22.51 32.02 13.69
CA PRO A 7 21.22 31.94 12.99
C PRO A 7 19.94 31.91 13.86
N LYS A 8 18.88 32.48 13.27
CA LYS A 8 17.47 32.14 13.52
C LYS A 8 17.20 30.69 13.06
N ASP A 9 16.20 30.06 13.67
CA ASP A 9 15.56 28.82 13.24
C ASP A 9 16.40 27.54 13.36
N SER A 10 16.21 26.81 14.47
CA SER A 10 16.73 25.42 14.59
C SER A 10 15.85 24.53 15.47
N ARG A 11 14.52 24.67 15.41
CA ARG A 11 13.60 23.68 15.99
C ARG A 11 12.40 23.31 15.11
N ARG A 12 12.59 23.28 13.79
CA ARG A 12 11.80 22.34 12.97
C ARG A 12 12.53 21.01 12.94
N LEU A 13 12.51 20.31 14.07
CA LEU A 13 12.86 18.89 14.12
C LEU A 13 11.82 18.15 13.27
N ASN A 14 12.16 17.92 12.00
CA ASN A 14 11.94 16.70 11.24
C ASN A 14 10.84 15.74 11.75
N MET A 15 9.60 16.22 11.79
CA MET A 15 8.38 15.42 12.02
C MET A 15 7.99 14.64 10.75
N SER A 16 8.95 13.91 10.17
CA SER A 16 8.78 13.15 8.92
C SER A 16 9.25 11.70 9.03
N LEU A 17 9.79 11.26 10.18
CA LEU A 17 10.27 9.88 10.36
C LEU A 17 9.20 8.91 10.91
N TYR A 18 7.97 9.37 11.15
CA TYR A 18 6.93 8.60 11.86
C TYR A 18 5.92 7.86 10.97
N ALA A 19 6.18 7.67 9.68
CA ALA A 19 5.24 6.99 8.79
C ALA A 19 5.91 5.97 7.86
N MET A 20 6.78 5.12 8.41
CA MET A 20 7.20 3.93 7.66
C MET A 20 6.08 2.86 7.74
N PRO A 21 5.63 2.33 6.60
CA PRO A 21 4.60 1.30 6.59
C PRO A 21 5.12 0.02 7.25
N VAL A 22 4.32 -0.57 8.15
CA VAL A 22 4.65 -1.82 8.87
C VAL A 22 4.81 -3.00 7.92
N TYR A 23 4.08 -2.99 6.80
CA TYR A 23 4.16 -4.01 5.77
C TYR A 23 4.61 -3.36 4.46
N ASP A 24 5.54 -4.01 3.78
CA ASP A 24 5.91 -3.67 2.41
C ASP A 24 4.88 -4.28 1.44
N GLY A 25 4.68 -3.56 0.32
CA GLY A 25 3.89 -3.83 -0.89
C GLY A 25 2.83 -4.95 -0.95
N PRO A 26 1.79 -4.78 -1.78
CA PRO A 26 1.10 -5.95 -2.32
C PRO A 26 2.09 -6.71 -3.22
N PHE A 27 2.31 -8.00 -2.92
CA PHE A 27 3.15 -8.87 -3.75
C PHE A 27 2.33 -9.98 -4.38
N LEU A 28 2.66 -10.31 -5.63
CA LEU A 28 2.07 -11.44 -6.32
C LEU A 28 2.51 -12.73 -5.63
N VAL A 29 1.55 -13.58 -5.24
CA VAL A 29 1.84 -14.91 -4.70
C VAL A 29 2.05 -15.88 -5.88
N LEU A 30 3.24 -16.48 -5.95
CA LEU A 30 3.60 -17.48 -6.95
C LEU A 30 3.21 -18.89 -6.50
N ALA A 31 3.40 -19.20 -5.23
CA ALA A 31 3.06 -20.50 -4.64
C ALA A 31 2.66 -20.34 -3.17
N ARG A 32 1.77 -21.21 -2.69
CA ARG A 32 1.28 -21.21 -1.30
C ARG A 32 1.36 -22.60 -0.69
N SER A 33 1.83 -22.66 0.54
CA SER A 33 1.82 -23.85 1.40
C SER A 33 1.03 -23.56 2.68
N LYS A 34 0.91 -24.55 3.56
CA LYS A 34 0.19 -24.44 4.85
C LYS A 34 0.80 -23.43 5.81
N LYS A 35 2.11 -23.19 5.73
CA LYS A 35 2.85 -22.33 6.68
C LYS A 35 3.55 -21.13 6.03
N ALA A 36 3.65 -21.11 4.70
CA ALA A 36 4.45 -20.12 4.00
C ALA A 36 3.91 -19.85 2.59
N VAL A 37 4.35 -18.74 2.01
CA VAL A 37 4.08 -18.33 0.63
C VAL A 37 5.39 -17.99 -0.05
N THR A 38 5.43 -18.21 -1.36
CA THR A 38 6.46 -17.66 -2.23
C THR A 38 5.88 -16.49 -2.99
N ILE A 39 6.45 -15.31 -2.85
CA ILE A 39 6.01 -14.09 -3.51
C ILE A 39 7.01 -13.65 -4.58
N LEU A 40 6.56 -12.87 -5.56
CA LEU A 40 7.43 -12.19 -6.52
C LEU A 40 7.78 -10.79 -5.99
N GLN A 41 8.98 -10.64 -5.44
CA GLN A 41 9.49 -9.35 -4.96
C GLN A 41 10.65 -8.91 -5.86
N ARG A 42 10.51 -7.75 -6.51
CA ARG A 42 11.52 -7.18 -7.42
C ARG A 42 12.00 -8.18 -8.49
N GLY A 43 11.07 -8.94 -9.06
CA GLY A 43 11.36 -9.96 -10.09
C GLY A 43 12.01 -11.24 -9.57
N ARG A 44 12.16 -11.41 -8.25
CA ARG A 44 12.73 -12.60 -7.63
C ARG A 44 11.70 -13.33 -6.77
N PRO A 45 11.65 -14.67 -6.80
CA PRO A 45 10.87 -15.44 -5.84
C PRO A 45 11.46 -15.31 -4.43
N VAL A 46 10.63 -14.95 -3.46
CA VAL A 46 11.00 -14.84 -2.05
C VAL A 46 10.05 -15.67 -1.20
N PHE A 47 10.61 -16.50 -0.31
CA PHE A 47 9.86 -17.38 0.57
C PHE A 47 9.61 -16.74 1.94
N ILE A 48 8.36 -16.65 2.37
CA ILE A 48 7.94 -15.92 3.58
C ILE A 48 6.93 -16.75 4.39
N SER A 49 7.09 -16.79 5.73
CA SER A 49 6.08 -17.38 6.63
C SER A 49 4.76 -16.62 6.56
N LEU A 50 3.64 -17.33 6.70
CA LEU A 50 2.31 -16.71 6.71
C LEU A 50 2.14 -15.68 7.84
N ASP A 51 2.88 -15.79 8.95
CA ASP A 51 2.80 -14.84 10.08
C ASP A 51 3.22 -13.41 9.70
N ARG A 52 4.01 -13.28 8.64
CA ARG A 52 4.53 -11.99 8.15
C ARG A 52 3.76 -11.48 6.94
N VAL A 53 2.65 -12.13 6.58
CA VAL A 53 1.88 -11.84 5.38
C VAL A 53 0.52 -11.30 5.76
N LYS A 54 0.13 -10.20 5.14
CA LYS A 54 -1.23 -9.67 5.21
C LYS A 54 -1.93 -9.87 3.86
N PRO A 55 -3.12 -10.48 3.82
CA PRO A 55 -3.93 -10.52 2.60
C PRO A 55 -4.26 -9.11 2.14
N THR A 56 -4.25 -8.91 0.82
CA THR A 56 -4.59 -7.64 0.19
C THR A 56 -5.58 -7.88 -0.94
N PHE A 57 -6.49 -6.95 -1.16
CA PHE A 57 -7.38 -6.99 -2.31
C PHE A 57 -6.59 -6.59 -3.55
N TYR A 58 -6.55 -7.49 -4.53
CA TYR A 58 -5.96 -7.21 -5.82
C TYR A 58 -7.07 -6.99 -6.84
N THR A 59 -7.23 -5.76 -7.30
CA THR A 59 -8.02 -5.49 -8.50
C THR A 59 -7.08 -5.65 -9.69
N PRO A 60 -7.29 -6.65 -10.57
CA PRO A 60 -6.50 -6.73 -11.79
C PRO A 60 -6.67 -5.42 -12.57
N PRO A 61 -5.61 -4.93 -13.24
CA PRO A 61 -5.76 -3.75 -14.08
C PRO A 61 -6.90 -4.01 -15.05
N SER A 62 -7.82 -3.06 -15.18
CA SER A 62 -8.94 -3.19 -16.11
C SER A 62 -8.36 -3.40 -17.51
N THR A 63 -8.43 -4.63 -18.02
CA THR A 63 -8.15 -4.94 -19.42
C THR A 63 -9.32 -4.43 -20.26
N SER A 64 -9.65 -3.13 -20.17
CA SER A 64 -10.73 -2.53 -20.93
C SER A 64 -10.21 -2.07 -22.28
N LYS A 65 -10.51 -2.87 -23.30
CA LYS A 65 -11.04 -2.29 -24.55
C LYS A 65 -12.57 -2.22 -24.57
N GLY A 66 -13.26 -2.52 -23.46
CA GLY A 66 -14.72 -2.45 -23.36
C GLY A 66 -15.17 -1.74 -22.08
N ALA A 67 -16.01 -0.72 -22.23
CA ALA A 67 -16.53 0.12 -21.17
C ALA A 67 -17.31 -0.69 -20.10
N THR A 68 -16.91 -0.57 -18.83
CA THR A 68 -17.66 -1.10 -17.69
C THR A 68 -18.53 -0.01 -17.08
N SER A 69 -19.61 0.37 -17.76
CA SER A 69 -20.71 1.08 -17.10
C SER A 69 -21.50 0.05 -16.31
N VAL A 70 -21.44 0.12 -14.98
CA VAL A 70 -22.23 -0.72 -14.09
C VAL A 70 -23.34 0.15 -13.50
N THR A 71 -24.56 -0.02 -14.00
CA THR A 71 -25.75 0.65 -13.48
C THR A 71 -26.36 -0.23 -12.39
N PHE A 72 -26.29 0.22 -11.14
CA PHE A 72 -26.98 -0.44 -10.03
C PHE A 72 -28.44 0.06 -9.99
N ARG A 73 -29.40 -0.86 -10.09
CA ARG A 73 -30.82 -0.57 -9.84
C ARG A 73 -31.03 -0.50 -8.33
N SER A 74 -30.90 0.68 -7.75
CA SER A 74 -31.33 0.92 -6.38
C SER A 74 -32.81 1.28 -6.38
N ASP A 75 -33.68 0.27 -6.30
CA ASP A 75 -35.06 0.49 -5.86
C ASP A 75 -34.99 0.81 -4.36
N VAL A 76 -35.07 2.11 -4.03
CA VAL A 76 -35.20 2.59 -2.66
C VAL A 76 -36.66 2.98 -2.49
N ASP A 77 -37.44 2.11 -1.86
CA ASP A 77 -38.77 2.47 -1.39
C ASP A 77 -38.65 3.47 -0.24
N ILE A 78 -38.96 4.73 -0.50
CA ILE A 78 -39.13 5.72 0.55
C ILE A 78 -40.51 5.47 1.16
N VAL A 79 -40.53 4.76 2.29
CA VAL A 79 -41.73 4.67 3.13
C VAL A 79 -41.99 6.05 3.72
N ARG A 80 -43.13 6.66 3.35
CA ARG A 80 -43.70 7.84 4.01
C ARG A 80 -44.82 7.41 4.95
#